data_AF-A0AA39FHS2-F1
#
_entry.id   AF-A0AA39FHS2-F1
#
_cell.length_a   1.000
_cell.length_b   1.000
_cell.length_c   1.000
_cell.angle_alpha   90.00
_cell.angle_beta   90.00
_cell.angle_gamma   90.00
#
_symmetry.space_group_name_H-M   'P 1'
#
loop_
_entity.id
_entity.type
_entity.pdbx_description
1 polymer ?
#
loop_
_entity_poly.entity_id
_entity_poly.type
_entity_poly.pdbx_seq_one_letter_code
_entity_poly.pdbx_strand_id
1 'polypeptide(L)'
;MTDIAYKFTDSQEQLIVSTTRVESMPNDVAVAVYPDDPRYSHLTEAFGTAVAKITPVHDHLDLEIAQTKGLKLITVIDEDGRM
;
A
#
# COMPACT_ATOMS: atom_id res chain seq x y z
N MET A 1 -1.29 15.51 4.94
CA MET A 1 -1.34 14.51 3.87
C MET A 1 -0.03 14.64 3.11
N THR A 2 0.63 13.53 2.84
CA THR A 2 1.96 13.46 2.23
C THR A 2 1.89 12.48 1.09
N ASP A 3 2.37 12.89 -0.09
CA ASP A 3 2.32 12.08 -1.30
C ASP A 3 3.68 11.38 -1.52
N ILE A 4 3.63 10.07 -1.73
CA ILE A 4 4.80 9.19 -1.85
C ILE A 4 4.75 8.49 -3.21
N ALA A 5 5.88 8.38 -3.90
CA ALA A 5 5.97 7.77 -5.23
C ALA A 5 6.61 6.36 -5.17
N TYR A 6 5.84 5.33 -5.49
CA TYR A 6 6.31 3.95 -5.63
C TYR A 6 6.66 3.72 -7.09
N LYS A 7 7.90 3.31 -7.39
CA LYS A 7 8.33 3.04 -8.76
C LYS A 7 7.93 1.62 -9.15
N PHE A 8 7.46 1.44 -10.38
CA PHE A 8 7.34 0.09 -10.94
C PHE A 8 8.73 -0.50 -11.22
N THR A 9 8.85 -1.82 -11.16
CA THR A 9 10.11 -2.55 -11.40
C THR A 9 10.58 -2.46 -12.85
N ASP A 10 9.62 -2.48 -13.79
CA ASP A 10 9.87 -2.68 -15.23
C ASP A 10 9.57 -1.43 -16.07
N SER A 11 9.28 -0.28 -15.41
CA SER A 11 8.91 0.99 -16.04
C SER A 11 9.55 2.19 -15.32
N GLN A 12 9.59 3.35 -15.98
CA GLN A 12 9.93 4.62 -15.34
C GLN A 12 8.71 5.29 -14.67
N GLU A 13 7.52 4.73 -14.86
CA GLU A 13 6.26 5.17 -14.25
C GLU A 13 6.27 5.00 -12.73
N GLN A 14 5.42 5.78 -12.05
CA GLN A 14 5.37 5.85 -10.60
C GLN A 14 3.93 5.97 -10.13
N LEU A 15 3.59 5.17 -9.12
CA LEU A 15 2.28 5.16 -8.47
C LEU A 15 2.33 6.09 -7.25
N ILE A 16 1.52 7.15 -7.27
CA ILE A 16 1.46 8.12 -6.17
C ILE A 16 0.44 7.66 -5.13
N VAL A 17 0.88 7.57 -3.87
CA VAL A 17 0.07 7.19 -2.71
C VAL A 17 0.05 8.35 -1.73
N SER A 18 -1.13 8.89 -1.46
CA SER A 18 -1.35 9.92 -0.44
C SER A 18 -1.59 9.27 0.92
N THR A 19 -0.82 9.65 1.95
CA THR A 19 -1.02 9.12 3.31
C THR A 19 -0.94 10.20 4.39
N THR A 20 -1.38 9.85 5.60
CA THR A 20 -1.14 10.59 6.85
C THR A 20 -0.19 9.86 7.80
N ARG A 21 0.05 8.55 7.58
CA ARG A 21 0.86 7.66 8.43
C ARG A 21 2.21 7.32 7.79
N VAL A 22 3.07 8.31 7.60
CA VAL A 22 4.38 8.14 6.91
C VAL A 22 5.35 7.26 7.71
N GLU A 23 5.21 7.23 9.02
CA GLU A 23 5.94 6.36 9.96
C GLU A 23 5.69 4.88 9.69
N SER A 24 4.49 4.52 9.25
CA SER A 24 4.13 3.13 8.95
C SER A 24 4.68 2.62 7.61
N MET A 25 5.21 3.49 6.76
CA MET A 25 5.64 3.19 5.38
C MET A 25 6.65 2.02 5.24
N PRO A 26 7.64 1.81 6.13
CA PRO A 26 8.55 0.67 5.97
C PRO A 26 7.91 -0.69 6.33
N ASN A 27 6.64 -0.71 6.72
CA ASN A 27 5.82 -1.92 6.85
C ASN A 27 4.98 -2.21 5.59
N ASP A 28 5.07 -1.39 4.53
CA ASP A 28 4.29 -1.56 3.31
C ASP A 28 4.72 -2.84 2.57
N VAL A 29 3.78 -3.76 2.31
CA VAL A 29 4.06 -5.03 1.59
C VAL A 29 3.34 -5.16 0.25
N ALA A 30 2.38 -4.27 -0.01
CA ALA A 30 1.72 -4.12 -1.29
C ALA A 30 1.14 -2.70 -1.40
N VAL A 31 0.72 -2.32 -2.61
CA VAL A 31 -0.13 -1.15 -2.84
C VAL A 31 -1.42 -1.65 -3.48
N ALA A 32 -2.55 -1.36 -2.84
CA ALA A 32 -3.87 -1.71 -3.29
C ALA A 32 -4.50 -0.61 -4.15
N VAL A 33 -5.28 -1.09 -5.11
CA VAL A 33 -6.11 -0.36 -6.07
C VAL A 33 -7.37 -1.27 -6.21
N TYR A 34 -8.57 -0.69 -6.34
CA TYR A 34 -9.89 -1.37 -6.39
C TYR A 34 -10.12 -2.10 -7.75
N PRO A 35 -11.24 -2.81 -8.06
CA PRO A 35 -11.40 -3.44 -9.38
C PRO A 35 -11.81 -2.56 -10.58
N ASP A 36 -12.67 -1.53 -10.40
CA ASP A 36 -13.35 -0.67 -11.48
C ASP A 36 -12.40 1.99 -12.58
N ASP A 37 -11.19 2.65 -12.40
CA ASP A 37 -10.82 4.06 -12.66
C ASP A 37 -10.03 4.15 -13.97
N PRO A 38 -10.41 5.04 -14.89
CA PRO A 38 -9.68 5.19 -16.14
C PRO A 38 -8.18 5.48 -15.94
N ARG A 39 -7.77 6.13 -14.85
CA ARG A 39 -6.36 6.44 -14.56
C ARG A 39 -5.48 5.21 -14.35
N TYR A 40 -6.02 4.12 -13.81
CA TYR A 40 -5.28 2.87 -13.54
C TYR A 40 -5.79 1.68 -14.36
N SER A 41 -6.68 1.91 -15.31
CA SER A 41 -7.25 0.90 -16.22
C SER A 41 -6.24 0.08 -17.03
N HIS A 42 -4.97 0.50 -17.12
CA HIS A 42 -3.87 -0.24 -17.74
C HIS A 42 -3.14 -1.19 -16.77
N LEU A 43 -3.48 -1.17 -15.47
CA LEU A 43 -2.90 -1.98 -14.39
C LEU A 43 -3.87 -3.07 -13.88
N THR A 44 -4.90 -3.45 -14.66
CA THR A 44 -5.93 -4.46 -14.33
C THR A 44 -5.36 -5.59 -13.44
N GLU A 45 -5.68 -5.70 -12.15
CA GLU A 45 -6.94 -5.47 -11.41
C GLU A 45 -7.01 -4.11 -10.63
N ALA A 46 -7.17 -2.94 -11.30
CA ALA A 46 -6.89 -1.63 -10.67
C ALA A 46 -7.81 -0.42 -11.01
N PHE A 47 -8.49 0.10 -9.98
CA PHE A 47 -9.32 1.31 -9.87
C PHE A 47 -8.91 2.20 -8.68
N GLY A 48 -9.00 3.51 -8.84
CA GLY A 48 -9.67 4.34 -7.84
C GLY A 48 -8.95 5.64 -7.54
N THR A 49 -9.73 6.67 -7.21
CA THR A 49 -9.29 7.80 -6.38
C THR A 49 -9.12 7.38 -4.91
N ALA A 50 -8.40 6.27 -4.73
CA ALA A 50 -8.02 5.60 -3.51
C ALA A 50 -6.92 4.57 -3.86
N VAL A 51 -5.68 5.03 -3.99
CA VAL A 51 -4.52 4.14 -3.99
C VAL A 51 -4.06 4.05 -2.53
N ALA A 52 -3.98 2.83 -1.98
CA ALA A 52 -3.70 2.61 -0.57
C ALA A 52 -2.46 1.72 -0.39
N LYS A 53 -1.53 2.13 0.46
CA LYS A 53 -0.44 1.27 0.93
C LYS A 53 -0.98 0.23 1.91
N ILE A 54 -0.52 -1.03 1.81
CA ILE A 54 -0.99 -2.14 2.66
C ILE A 54 0.04 -2.42 3.78
N THR A 55 -0.38 -2.19 5.02
CA THR A 55 0.38 -2.30 6.28
C THR A 55 -0.25 -3.29 7.28
N PRO A 56 0.00 -4.61 7.13
CA PRO A 56 -0.79 -5.65 7.79
C PRO A 56 -0.74 -5.70 9.31
N VAL A 57 0.20 -5.00 9.95
CA VAL A 57 0.36 -4.95 11.42
C VAL A 57 -0.14 -3.64 12.04
N HIS A 58 -0.59 -2.68 11.22
CA HIS A 58 -1.00 -1.35 11.67
C HIS A 58 -2.38 -0.90 11.14
N ASP A 59 -3.02 -1.71 10.30
CA ASP A 59 -4.45 -1.61 10.01
C ASP A 59 -5.10 -3.01 9.91
N HIS A 60 -6.37 -3.12 10.29
CA HIS A 60 -7.07 -4.40 10.33
C HIS A 60 -7.57 -4.83 8.95
N LEU A 61 -7.91 -3.88 8.08
CA LEU A 61 -8.26 -4.17 6.68
C LEU A 61 -7.04 -4.65 5.91
N ASP A 62 -5.88 -4.03 6.15
CA ASP A 62 -4.60 -4.45 5.57
C ASP A 62 -4.22 -5.88 5.99
N LEU A 63 -4.53 -6.27 7.23
CA LEU A 63 -4.32 -7.63 7.74
C LEU A 63 -5.20 -8.66 7.02
N GLU A 64 -6.50 -8.37 6.85
CA GLU A 64 -7.44 -9.26 6.16
C GLU A 64 -7.07 -9.41 4.67
N ILE A 65 -6.70 -8.32 4.00
CA ILE A 65 -6.19 -8.32 2.62
C ILE A 65 -4.91 -9.15 2.53
N ALA A 66 -3.96 -8.96 3.44
CA ALA A 66 -2.70 -9.69 3.44
C ALA A 66 -2.88 -11.19 3.67
N GLN A 67 -3.73 -11.60 4.61
CA GLN A 67 -4.06 -13.01 4.83
C GLN A 67 -4.73 -13.62 3.59
N THR A 68 -5.70 -12.91 3.01
CA THR A 68 -6.45 -13.36 1.82
C THR A 68 -5.59 -13.49 0.56
N LYS A 69 -4.62 -12.59 0.37
CA LYS A 69 -3.70 -12.58 -0.79
C LYS A 69 -2.35 -13.25 -0.52
N GLY A 70 -2.13 -13.83 0.67
CA GLY A 70 -0.88 -14.52 1.03
C GLY A 70 0.34 -13.59 1.17
N LEU A 71 0.12 -12.30 1.45
CA LEU A 71 1.19 -11.32 1.60
C LEU A 71 1.98 -11.54 2.89
N LYS A 72 3.25 -11.13 2.88
CA LYS A 72 4.13 -11.23 4.05
C LYS A 72 3.63 -10.33 5.18
N LEU A 73 3.58 -10.85 6.40
CA LEU A 73 3.46 -10.02 7.59
C LEU A 73 4.87 -9.56 8.02
N ILE A 74 5.07 -8.25 8.16
CA ILE A 74 6.28 -7.64 8.71
C ILE A 74 5.88 -6.62 9.77
N THR A 75 6.73 -6.44 10.79
CA THR A 75 6.72 -5.24 11.62
C THR A 75 8.13 -4.64 11.69
N VAL A 76 8.20 -3.32 11.62
CA VAL A 76 9.35 -2.47 11.93
C VAL A 76 9.04 -1.46 13.04
N ILE A 77 7.88 -1.59 13.69
CA ILE A 77 7.49 -0.81 14.88
C ILE A 77 7.21 -1.79 16.03
N ASP A 78 7.88 -1.62 17.16
CA ASP A 78 7.69 -2.43 18.37
C ASP A 78 6.42 -2.02 19.15
N GLU A 79 6.06 -2.79 20.19
CA GLU A 79 4.87 -2.52 21.03
C GLU A 79 4.99 -1.21 21.86
N ASP A 80 6.22 -0.68 22.02
CA ASP A 80 6.51 0.62 22.64
C ASP A 80 6.47 1.78 21.62
N GLY A 81 6.29 1.50 20.32
CA GLY A 81 6.27 2.48 19.24
C GLY A 81 7.63 2.90 18.67
N ARG A 82 8.69 2.09 18.85
CA ARG A 82 10.06 2.34 18.33
C ARG A 82 10.36 1.56 17.06
N MET A 83 11.38 2.03 16.34
CA MET A 83 11.94 1.45 15.10
C MET A 83 13.43 1.13 15.27
#